data_AF-A0A5J4T5I8-F1
#
_entry.id   AF-A0A5J4T5I8-F1
#
_cell.length_a   1.000
_cell.length_b   1.000
_cell.length_c   1.000
_cell.angle_alpha   90.00
_cell.angle_beta   90.00
_cell.angle_gamma   90.00
#
_symmetry.space_group_name_H-M   'P 1'
#
loop_
_entity.id
_entity.type
_entity.pdbx_description
1 polymer ?
#
loop_
_entity_poly.entity_id
_entity_poly.type
_entity_poly.pdbx_seq_one_letter_code
_entity_poly.pdbx_strand_id
1 'polypeptide(L)'
;MTVPSEYNVIGGLLGLGQDILLILLSELMLIPNAVQFVGSCKKTLQLKNHQRFYKIIETLNYPIEIHNTDPIDFEITDIDGFQKKISKKFNKDNAVSLTQILEDGIWSIETMFNTTTVYNGNCGIGIMSDSYSFPAGTNPYYGPHFGKGLFVIKEKEHLEILDSPIIKQQDLNLIQQKEH
;
A
#
# COMPACT_ATOMS: atom_id res chain seq x y z
N MET A 1 30.00 -14.28 -32.25
CA MET A 1 29.37 -13.14 -31.57
C MET A 1 30.33 -12.66 -30.50
N THR A 2 30.78 -11.40 -30.56
CA THR A 2 31.60 -10.78 -29.51
C THR A 2 30.68 -10.23 -28.43
N VAL A 3 30.93 -10.56 -27.16
CA VAL A 3 30.19 -9.97 -26.04
C VAL A 3 30.40 -8.45 -26.06
N PRO A 4 29.34 -7.63 -26.08
CA PRO A 4 29.49 -6.17 -26.03
C PRO A 4 30.23 -5.76 -24.75
N SER A 5 31.45 -5.24 -24.88
CA SER A 5 32.28 -4.88 -23.72
C SER A 5 31.86 -3.54 -23.09
N GLU A 6 31.06 -2.75 -23.78
CA GLU A 6 30.61 -1.42 -23.36
C GLU A 6 29.67 -1.42 -22.13
N TYR A 7 29.01 -2.56 -21.85
CA TYR A 7 28.13 -2.73 -20.69
C TYR A 7 28.78 -3.54 -19.56
N ASN A 8 30.03 -3.96 -19.71
CA ASN A 8 30.70 -4.75 -18.68
C ASN A 8 31.03 -3.86 -17.49
N VAL A 9 30.42 -4.18 -16.34
CA VAL A 9 30.79 -3.55 -15.07
C VAL A 9 32.13 -4.13 -14.61
N ILE A 10 33.14 -3.27 -14.44
CA ILE A 10 34.44 -3.67 -13.87
C ILE A 10 34.21 -4.27 -12.48
N GLY A 11 34.58 -5.54 -12.26
CA GLY A 11 34.35 -6.24 -11.00
C GLY A 11 32.93 -6.80 -10.83
N GLY A 12 32.10 -6.76 -11.88
CA GLY A 12 30.74 -7.29 -11.88
C GLY A 12 29.82 -6.57 -10.89
N LEU A 13 28.87 -7.30 -10.28
CA LEU A 13 27.97 -6.76 -9.27
C LEU A 13 28.72 -6.10 -8.09
N LEU A 14 29.86 -6.69 -7.69
CA LEU A 14 30.69 -6.15 -6.61
C LEU A 14 31.45 -4.89 -7.04
N GLY A 15 31.57 -4.63 -8.34
CA GLY A 15 32.07 -3.40 -8.91
C GLY A 15 31.15 -2.21 -8.72
N LEU A 16 29.85 -2.46 -8.46
CA LEU A 16 28.88 -1.39 -8.25
C LEU A 16 29.16 -0.62 -6.95
N GLY A 17 28.84 0.67 -7.01
CA GLY A 17 28.85 1.56 -5.85
C GLY A 17 27.73 1.21 -4.87
N GLN A 18 27.88 1.69 -3.62
CA GLN A 18 26.93 1.43 -2.55
C GLN A 18 25.51 1.93 -2.89
N ASP A 19 25.39 3.10 -3.53
CA ASP A 19 24.09 3.66 -3.91
C ASP A 19 23.33 2.77 -4.89
N ILE A 20 24.03 2.24 -5.89
CA ILE A 20 23.42 1.36 -6.89
C ILE A 20 23.01 0.04 -6.25
N LEU A 21 23.86 -0.52 -5.36
CA LEU A 21 23.51 -1.73 -4.63
C LEU A 21 22.28 -1.55 -3.72
N LEU A 22 22.09 -0.36 -3.16
CA LEU A 22 20.89 -0.03 -2.37
C LEU A 22 19.64 0.13 -3.24
N ILE A 23 19.78 0.71 -4.44
CA ILE A 23 18.69 0.74 -5.43
C ILE A 23 18.30 -0.69 -5.80
N LEU A 24 19.26 -1.56 -6.12
CA LEU A 24 18.96 -2.96 -6.42
C LEU A 24 18.27 -3.66 -5.25
N LEU A 25 18.69 -3.41 -4.01
CA LEU A 25 18.06 -3.96 -2.82
C LEU A 25 16.61 -3.47 -2.64
N SER A 26 16.29 -2.21 -3.00
CA SER A 26 14.92 -1.69 -2.91
C SER A 26 13.97 -2.27 -3.96
N GLU A 27 14.50 -2.77 -5.07
CA GLU A 27 13.70 -3.45 -6.09
C GLU A 27 13.40 -4.93 -5.75
N LEU A 28 14.01 -5.49 -4.70
CA LEU A 28 13.82 -6.89 -4.35
C LEU A 28 12.49 -7.11 -3.64
N MET A 29 11.46 -7.55 -4.36
CA MET A 29 10.10 -7.71 -3.81
C MET A 29 9.96 -8.74 -2.67
N LEU A 30 10.86 -9.73 -2.59
CA LEU A 30 10.77 -10.81 -1.60
C LEU A 30 11.88 -10.69 -0.54
N ILE A 31 11.48 -10.68 0.73
CA ILE A 31 12.42 -10.66 1.87
C ILE A 31 13.49 -11.76 1.76
N PRO A 32 13.18 -13.02 1.39
CA PRO A 32 14.21 -14.04 1.17
C PRO A 32 15.28 -13.63 0.15
N ASN A 33 14.88 -12.97 -0.94
CA ASN A 33 15.82 -12.50 -1.97
C ASN A 33 16.69 -11.37 -1.43
N ALA A 34 16.10 -10.43 -0.68
CA ALA A 34 16.85 -9.36 -0.01
C ALA A 34 17.87 -9.90 0.99
N VAL A 35 17.48 -10.89 1.81
CA VAL A 35 18.38 -11.56 2.75
C VAL A 35 19.52 -12.26 2.02
N GLN A 36 19.23 -13.01 0.95
CA GLN A 36 20.27 -13.67 0.15
C GLN A 36 21.20 -12.66 -0.52
N PHE A 37 20.66 -11.56 -1.06
CA PHE A 37 21.44 -10.50 -1.68
C PHE A 37 22.41 -9.85 -0.68
N VAL A 38 21.89 -9.44 0.49
CA VAL A 38 22.69 -8.81 1.56
C VAL A 38 23.71 -9.80 2.15
N GLY A 39 23.33 -11.07 2.29
CA GLY A 39 24.16 -12.14 2.86
C GLY A 39 25.19 -12.73 1.88
N SER A 40 25.12 -12.39 0.59
CA SER A 40 25.95 -13.01 -0.45
C SER A 40 27.46 -12.80 -0.26
N CYS A 41 27.89 -11.65 0.27
CA CYS A 41 29.31 -11.38 0.52
C CYS A 41 29.53 -10.28 1.57
N LYS A 42 30.79 -10.07 1.97
CA LYS A 42 31.16 -9.02 2.94
C LYS A 42 30.79 -7.60 2.47
N LYS A 43 30.88 -7.31 1.17
CA LYS A 43 30.61 -5.98 0.63
C LYS A 43 29.11 -5.65 0.66
N THR A 44 28.25 -6.58 0.23
CA THR A 44 26.79 -6.42 0.33
C THR A 44 26.30 -6.48 1.77
N LEU A 45 26.97 -7.21 2.65
CA LEU A 45 26.65 -7.21 4.09
C LEU A 45 26.83 -5.82 4.74
N GLN A 46 27.77 -5.00 4.24
CA GLN A 46 27.97 -3.63 4.74
C GLN A 46 26.78 -2.71 4.44
N LEU A 47 25.90 -3.08 3.50
CA LEU A 47 24.68 -2.31 3.21
C LEU A 47 23.80 -2.16 4.44
N LYS A 48 23.80 -3.14 5.36
CA LYS A 48 23.03 -3.09 6.61
C LYS A 48 23.35 -1.88 7.51
N ASN A 49 24.54 -1.31 7.37
CA ASN A 49 25.00 -0.17 8.15
C ASN A 49 24.64 1.18 7.50
N HIS A 50 24.10 1.16 6.27
CA HIS A 50 23.73 2.37 5.57
C HIS A 50 22.38 2.90 6.08
N GLN A 51 22.25 4.22 6.26
CA GLN A 51 21.04 4.88 6.78
C GLN A 51 19.73 4.49 6.04
N ARG A 52 19.81 4.28 4.72
CA ARG A 52 18.67 3.85 3.88
C ARG A 52 18.25 2.39 4.09
N PHE A 53 19.09 1.54 4.67
CA PHE A 53 18.83 0.10 4.75
C PHE A 53 17.53 -0.21 5.50
N TYR A 54 17.33 0.40 6.67
CA TYR A 54 16.13 0.17 7.48
C TYR A 54 14.85 0.55 6.74
N LYS A 55 14.86 1.70 6.04
CA LYS A 55 13.72 2.14 5.22
C LYS A 55 13.41 1.14 4.10
N ILE A 56 14.44 0.60 3.45
CA ILE A 56 14.26 -0.41 2.40
C ILE A 56 13.65 -1.69 3.00
N ILE A 57 14.22 -2.21 4.09
CA ILE A 57 13.69 -3.44 4.71
C ILE A 57 12.25 -3.27 5.20
N GLU A 58 11.89 -2.10 5.72
CA GLU A 58 10.51 -1.77 6.10
C GLU A 58 9.56 -1.85 4.89
N THR A 59 9.94 -1.30 3.74
CA THR A 59 9.14 -1.41 2.50
C THR A 59 8.99 -2.85 1.99
N LEU A 60 10.00 -3.70 2.17
CA LEU A 60 9.93 -5.11 1.77
C LEU A 60 9.07 -5.97 2.69
N ASN A 61 8.83 -5.51 3.92
CA ASN A 61 8.05 -6.20 4.93
C ASN A 61 6.60 -5.72 4.99
N TYR A 62 6.09 -5.11 3.93
CA TYR A 62 4.71 -4.65 3.86
C TYR A 62 3.82 -5.73 3.22
N PRO A 63 3.11 -6.56 4.01
CA PRO A 63 2.19 -7.54 3.45
C PRO A 63 1.04 -6.82 2.75
N ILE A 64 0.75 -7.18 1.50
CA ILE A 64 -0.46 -6.73 0.80
C ILE A 64 -1.58 -7.71 1.15
N GLU A 65 -2.59 -7.25 1.88
CA GLU A 65 -3.79 -8.03 2.18
C GLU A 65 -5.01 -7.32 1.63
N ILE A 66 -5.98 -8.11 1.18
CA ILE A 66 -7.22 -7.61 0.62
C ILE A 66 -8.33 -7.77 1.67
N HIS A 67 -8.91 -6.65 2.07
CA HIS A 67 -10.14 -6.61 2.82
C HIS A 67 -11.32 -6.86 1.88
N ASN A 68 -11.87 -8.07 1.96
CA ASN A 68 -13.00 -8.52 1.16
C ASN A 68 -14.28 -8.59 2.00
N THR A 69 -15.23 -7.70 1.70
CA THR A 69 -16.53 -7.66 2.40
C THR A 69 -17.54 -8.64 1.80
N ASP A 70 -17.24 -9.28 0.67
CA ASP A 70 -18.09 -10.25 -0.01
C ASP A 70 -17.29 -11.49 -0.49
N PRO A 71 -16.98 -12.42 0.43
CA PRO A 71 -16.20 -13.63 0.12
C PRO A 71 -16.91 -14.61 -0.81
N ILE A 72 -18.22 -14.43 -1.04
CA ILE A 72 -18.98 -15.26 -1.97
C ILE A 72 -18.68 -14.83 -3.42
N ASP A 73 -18.52 -13.52 -3.67
CA ASP A 73 -18.31 -12.98 -5.02
C ASP A 73 -16.84 -12.96 -5.46
N PHE A 74 -15.90 -12.83 -4.54
CA PHE A 74 -14.49 -12.78 -4.88
C PHE A 74 -13.72 -14.01 -4.41
N GLU A 75 -12.88 -14.53 -5.29
CA GLU A 75 -11.83 -15.49 -4.96
C GLU A 75 -10.49 -14.79 -5.05
N ILE A 76 -9.73 -14.88 -3.95
CA ILE A 76 -8.44 -14.21 -3.80
C ILE A 76 -7.37 -15.28 -3.71
N THR A 77 -6.43 -15.25 -4.64
CA THR A 77 -5.30 -16.18 -4.66
C THR A 77 -3.98 -15.44 -4.65
N ASP A 78 -3.02 -15.98 -3.91
CA ASP A 78 -1.64 -15.53 -3.94
C ASP A 78 -0.94 -16.07 -5.20
N ILE A 79 -0.26 -15.19 -5.92
CA ILE A 79 0.63 -15.50 -7.02
C ILE A 79 2.04 -15.17 -6.55
N ASP A 80 2.88 -16.20 -6.45
CA ASP A 80 4.31 -16.12 -6.17
C ASP A 80 4.69 -15.33 -4.89
N GLY A 81 3.73 -15.15 -3.97
CA GLY A 81 3.92 -14.48 -2.68
C GLY A 81 4.01 -12.96 -2.72
N PHE A 82 3.92 -12.33 -3.89
CA PHE A 82 3.97 -10.87 -4.05
C PHE A 82 2.74 -10.27 -4.73
N GLN A 83 2.01 -11.05 -5.52
CA GLN A 83 0.84 -10.57 -6.26
C GLN A 83 -0.42 -11.24 -5.73
N LYS A 84 -1.49 -10.46 -5.62
CA LYS A 84 -2.84 -10.98 -5.35
C LYS A 84 -3.61 -11.01 -6.66
N LYS A 85 -4.19 -12.16 -7.00
CA LYS A 85 -5.20 -12.27 -8.05
C LYS A 85 -6.58 -12.27 -7.43
N ILE A 86 -7.43 -11.37 -7.92
CA ILE A 86 -8.81 -11.22 -7.49
C ILE A 86 -9.71 -11.64 -8.65
N SER A 87 -10.42 -12.74 -8.47
CA SER A 87 -11.32 -13.31 -9.48
C SER A 87 -12.76 -13.08 -9.04
N LYS A 88 -13.53 -12.38 -9.87
CA LYS A 88 -14.94 -12.10 -9.63
C LYS A 88 -15.82 -13.23 -10.16
N LYS A 89 -16.83 -13.65 -9.40
CA LYS A 89 -17.69 -14.79 -9.71
C LYS A 89 -19.05 -14.40 -10.27
N PHE A 90 -19.63 -13.28 -9.82
CA PHE A 90 -20.97 -12.87 -10.21
C PHE A 90 -20.97 -11.54 -10.96
N ASN A 91 -21.93 -11.39 -11.87
CA ASN A 91 -22.18 -10.13 -12.59
C ASN A 91 -23.00 -9.17 -11.72
N LYS A 92 -22.36 -8.61 -10.69
CA LYS A 92 -22.93 -7.60 -9.80
C LYS A 92 -21.87 -6.57 -9.42
N ASP A 93 -22.29 -5.38 -9.06
CA ASP A 93 -21.37 -4.36 -8.56
C ASP A 93 -20.81 -4.77 -7.20
N ASN A 94 -19.51 -4.57 -7.01
CA ASN A 94 -18.85 -4.89 -5.76
C ASN A 94 -17.48 -4.24 -5.71
N ALA A 95 -16.95 -4.03 -4.50
CA ALA A 95 -15.64 -3.44 -4.28
C ALA A 95 -14.86 -4.25 -3.24
N VAL A 96 -13.54 -4.20 -3.35
CA VAL A 96 -12.61 -4.69 -2.33
C VAL A 96 -11.59 -3.60 -2.04
N SER A 97 -10.97 -3.66 -0.87
CA SER A 97 -9.99 -2.67 -0.43
C SER A 97 -8.73 -3.34 0.09
N LEU A 98 -7.65 -2.57 0.23
CA LEU A 98 -6.50 -3.04 1.00
C LEU A 98 -6.83 -3.03 2.49
N THR A 99 -6.32 -4.01 3.23
CA THR A 99 -6.33 -3.98 4.70
C THR A 99 -5.38 -2.89 5.21
N GLN A 100 -4.28 -2.68 4.50
CA GLN A 100 -3.25 -1.70 4.83
C GLN A 100 -3.75 -0.27 4.64
N ILE A 101 -3.33 0.61 5.54
CA ILE A 101 -3.51 2.05 5.45
C ILE A 101 -2.20 2.63 4.90
N LEU A 102 -2.29 3.43 3.84
CA LEU A 102 -1.18 4.23 3.34
C LEU A 102 -0.95 5.38 4.30
N GLU A 103 0.21 5.38 4.94
CA GLU A 103 0.68 6.48 5.77
C GLU A 103 1.59 7.41 4.95
N ASP A 104 2.20 8.40 5.61
CA ASP A 104 3.08 9.39 4.99
C ASP A 104 4.15 8.75 4.10
N GLY A 105 4.25 9.23 2.86
CA GLY A 105 5.25 8.76 1.92
C GLY A 105 4.74 8.71 0.48
N ILE A 106 5.52 8.04 -0.35
CA ILE A 106 5.18 7.79 -1.76
C ILE A 106 4.85 6.30 -1.88
N TRP A 107 3.64 6.02 -2.33
CA TRP A 107 3.16 4.67 -2.57
C TRP A 107 3.01 4.42 -4.06
N SER A 108 3.37 3.22 -4.49
CA SER A 108 3.19 2.75 -5.86
C SER A 108 2.42 1.44 -5.83
N ILE A 109 1.50 1.29 -6.78
CA ILE A 109 0.74 0.06 -7.01
C ILE A 109 0.73 -0.22 -8.50
N GLU A 110 0.95 -1.48 -8.85
CA GLU A 110 0.76 -1.96 -10.21
C GLU A 110 -0.40 -2.93 -10.24
N THR A 111 -1.29 -2.75 -11.21
CA THR A 111 -2.50 -3.55 -11.36
C THR A 111 -2.73 -3.88 -12.82
N MET A 112 -3.15 -5.12 -13.08
CA MET A 112 -3.55 -5.56 -14.42
C MET A 112 -5.01 -5.97 -14.40
N PHE A 113 -5.82 -5.36 -15.27
CA PHE A 113 -7.20 -5.75 -15.48
C PHE A 113 -7.29 -6.76 -16.63
N ASN A 114 -7.80 -7.95 -16.34
CA ASN A 114 -8.06 -8.97 -17.34
C ASN A 114 -9.57 -9.19 -17.46
N THR A 115 -10.23 -8.33 -18.24
CA THR A 115 -11.68 -8.39 -18.48
C THR A 115 -11.96 -9.00 -19.83
N THR A 116 -12.83 -10.02 -19.89
CA THR A 116 -13.14 -10.75 -21.14
C THR A 116 -14.35 -10.18 -21.90
N THR A 117 -15.01 -9.14 -21.39
CA THR A 117 -16.29 -8.64 -21.94
C THR A 117 -16.22 -7.18 -22.38
N VAL A 118 -16.62 -6.92 -23.62
CA VAL A 118 -16.60 -5.60 -24.30
C VAL A 118 -17.58 -4.57 -23.69
N TYR A 119 -18.59 -5.01 -22.92
CA TYR A 119 -19.64 -4.15 -22.36
C TYR A 119 -19.79 -4.20 -20.83
N ASN A 120 -19.09 -5.10 -20.13
CA ASN A 120 -19.25 -5.34 -18.68
C ASN A 120 -17.91 -5.32 -17.90
N GLY A 121 -16.81 -4.92 -18.55
CA GLY A 121 -15.48 -4.85 -17.94
C GLY A 121 -15.22 -3.55 -17.18
N ASN A 122 -16.20 -3.05 -16.43
CA ASN A 122 -16.03 -1.82 -15.67
C ASN A 122 -15.23 -2.13 -14.40
N CYS A 123 -13.91 -1.95 -14.49
CA CYS A 123 -12.98 -2.06 -13.39
C CYS A 123 -12.23 -0.75 -13.21
N GLY A 124 -11.89 -0.40 -11.97
CA GLY A 124 -11.23 0.85 -11.65
C GLY A 124 -10.57 0.78 -10.29
N ILE A 125 -9.61 1.66 -10.06
CA ILE A 125 -8.89 1.81 -8.80
C ILE A 125 -9.16 3.21 -8.27
N GLY A 126 -9.19 3.34 -6.94
CA GLY A 126 -9.28 4.62 -6.26
C GLY A 126 -8.63 4.59 -4.89
N ILE A 127 -8.65 5.73 -4.22
CA ILE A 127 -8.16 5.91 -2.86
C ILE A 127 -9.36 6.35 -2.01
N MET A 128 -9.46 5.86 -0.77
CA MET A 128 -10.45 6.30 0.19
C MET A 128 -9.83 6.55 1.56
N SER A 129 -10.52 7.34 2.36
CA SER A 129 -10.25 7.45 3.80
C SER A 129 -10.35 6.10 4.51
N ASP A 130 -9.41 5.83 5.41
CA ASP A 130 -9.38 4.64 6.26
C ASP A 130 -10.63 4.46 7.14
N SER A 131 -11.31 5.56 7.45
CA SER A 131 -12.58 5.62 8.20
C SER A 131 -13.76 5.00 7.45
N TYR A 132 -13.61 4.78 6.14
CA TYR A 132 -14.68 4.30 5.27
C TYR A 132 -14.49 2.82 4.90
N SER A 133 -15.59 2.10 4.74
CA SER A 133 -15.60 0.70 4.27
C SER A 133 -16.77 0.46 3.33
N PHE A 134 -16.55 -0.27 2.24
CA PHE A 134 -17.60 -0.61 1.29
C PHE A 134 -18.46 -1.79 1.77
N PRO A 135 -19.78 -1.61 1.90
CA PRO A 135 -20.68 -2.74 2.08
C PRO A 135 -20.65 -3.67 0.86
N ALA A 136 -20.89 -4.97 1.09
CA ALA A 136 -21.02 -5.95 0.01
C ALA A 136 -22.11 -5.55 -1.00
N GLY A 137 -21.84 -5.75 -2.30
CA GLY A 137 -22.81 -5.47 -3.36
C GLY A 137 -22.96 -3.99 -3.73
N THR A 138 -22.06 -3.13 -3.23
CA THR A 138 -22.11 -1.69 -3.47
C THR A 138 -21.51 -1.34 -4.83
N ASN A 139 -22.18 -0.43 -5.56
CA ASN A 139 -21.59 0.22 -6.72
C ASN A 139 -20.90 1.55 -6.33
N PRO A 140 -19.57 1.65 -6.43
CA PRO A 140 -18.82 2.86 -6.10
C PRO A 140 -18.95 3.99 -7.13
N TYR A 141 -19.55 3.73 -8.30
CA TYR A 141 -19.85 4.73 -9.31
C TYR A 141 -21.17 5.46 -9.04
N TYR A 142 -22.04 4.95 -8.16
CA TYR A 142 -23.31 5.59 -7.84
C TYR A 142 -23.31 6.16 -6.40
N GLY A 143 -24.06 7.24 -6.19
CA GLY A 143 -24.26 7.81 -4.86
C GLY A 143 -24.92 6.81 -3.90
N PRO A 144 -24.59 6.82 -2.59
CA PRO A 144 -23.76 7.79 -1.87
C PRO A 144 -22.24 7.48 -1.90
N HIS A 145 -21.82 6.51 -2.72
CA HIS A 145 -20.45 5.98 -2.73
C HIS A 145 -19.59 6.56 -3.85
N PHE A 146 -20.19 7.45 -4.67
CA PHE A 146 -19.56 8.15 -5.76
C PHE A 146 -18.27 8.87 -5.31
N GLY A 147 -17.19 8.64 -6.07
CA GLY A 147 -15.87 9.21 -5.78
C GLY A 147 -15.03 8.43 -4.78
N LYS A 148 -15.49 7.26 -4.30
CA LYS A 148 -14.76 6.46 -3.29
C LYS A 148 -14.04 5.22 -3.85
N GLY A 149 -13.99 5.01 -5.17
CA GLY A 149 -13.15 4.01 -5.86
C GLY A 149 -13.72 2.57 -5.94
N LEU A 150 -13.26 1.77 -6.92
CA LEU A 150 -13.73 0.39 -7.21
C LEU A 150 -12.73 -0.73 -6.80
N PHE A 151 -11.46 -0.40 -6.61
CA PHE A 151 -10.47 -1.13 -5.82
C PHE A 151 -9.77 -0.07 -4.99
N VAL A 152 -9.87 -0.14 -3.67
CA VAL A 152 -9.69 1.07 -2.87
C VAL A 152 -8.58 0.94 -1.87
N ILE A 153 -7.60 1.82 -2.05
CA ILE A 153 -6.47 1.92 -1.17
C ILE A 153 -6.84 2.86 -0.04
N LYS A 154 -6.66 2.45 1.22
CA LYS A 154 -6.97 3.29 2.38
C LYS A 154 -5.83 4.28 2.61
N GLU A 155 -6.12 5.57 2.74
CA GLU A 155 -5.15 6.58 3.17
C GLU A 155 -5.46 7.01 4.61
N LYS A 156 -4.42 7.25 5.40
CA LYS A 156 -4.55 7.70 6.79
C LYS A 156 -5.12 9.11 6.83
N GLU A 157 -6.20 9.33 7.58
CA GLU A 157 -6.62 10.69 7.88
C GLU A 157 -5.65 11.36 8.86
N HIS A 158 -5.03 12.47 8.44
CA HIS A 158 -4.24 13.33 9.32
C HIS A 158 -5.19 14.22 10.12
N LEU A 159 -5.58 13.78 11.32
CA LEU A 159 -6.29 14.64 12.29
C LEU A 159 -5.30 15.61 12.95
N GLU A 160 -4.92 16.68 12.25
CA GLU A 160 -4.45 17.89 12.93
C GLU A 160 -5.66 18.65 13.46
N ILE A 161 -6.01 18.41 14.73
CA ILE A 161 -6.80 19.39 15.48
C ILE A 161 -5.81 20.47 15.94
N LEU A 162 -5.46 21.37 15.04
CA LEU A 162 -4.95 22.70 15.39
C LEU A 162 -6.15 23.55 15.84
N ASP A 163 -6.08 23.94 17.11
CA ASP A 163 -6.89 24.94 17.82
C ASP A 163 -8.40 24.68 18.02
N SER A 164 -8.72 24.39 19.27
CA SER A 164 -10.02 24.70 19.86
C SER A 164 -10.43 26.15 19.60
N PRO A 165 -11.74 26.38 19.41
CA PRO A 165 -12.36 27.41 20.20
C PRO A 165 -13.62 26.88 20.91
N ILE A 166 -13.52 26.90 22.24
CA ILE A 166 -14.59 27.29 23.17
C ILE A 166 -15.62 26.17 23.53
N ILE A 167 -15.83 26.08 24.86
CA ILE A 167 -16.85 25.35 25.66
C ILE A 167 -16.56 23.83 25.82
N LYS A 168 -16.18 23.25 26.97
CA LYS A 168 -16.46 23.45 28.42
C LYS A 168 -15.23 22.92 29.18
N GLN A 169 -14.73 23.51 30.27
CA GLN A 169 -15.14 23.16 31.64
C GLN A 169 -14.32 23.99 32.64
N GLN A 170 -14.67 25.26 32.89
CA GLN A 170 -14.16 25.96 34.08
C GLN A 170 -15.08 27.06 34.66
N ASP A 171 -16.12 27.52 33.95
CA ASP A 171 -17.00 28.60 34.44
C ASP A 171 -18.46 28.19 34.68
N LEU A 172 -18.70 27.17 35.51
CA LEU A 172 -20.03 26.96 36.12
C LEU A 172 -20.01 26.90 37.66
N ASN A 173 -18.87 27.29 38.26
CA ASN A 173 -18.81 27.77 39.66
C ASN A 173 -19.63 29.08 39.87
N LEU A 174 -20.34 29.57 38.85
CA LEU A 174 -21.24 30.72 38.90
C LEU A 174 -22.73 30.37 39.07
N ILE A 175 -23.11 29.08 39.17
CA ILE A 175 -24.51 28.68 39.48
C ILE A 175 -24.75 28.36 40.97
N GLN A 176 -23.72 28.35 41.82
CA GLN A 176 -23.90 28.18 43.28
C GLN A 176 -23.82 29.48 44.12
N GLN A 177 -24.02 30.67 43.52
CA GLN A 177 -24.11 31.93 44.27
C GLN A 177 -25.41 32.72 44.07
N LYS A 178 -26.53 32.04 43.77
CA LYS A 178 -27.87 32.67 43.77
C LYS A 178 -28.92 31.85 44.53
N GLU A 179 -28.52 31.29 45.67
CA GLU A 179 -29.46 30.94 46.74
C GLU A 179 -29.07 31.72 48.01
N HIS A 180 -29.52 32.98 48.04
CA HIS A 180 -29.87 33.74 49.25
C HIS A 180 -30.89 34.81 48.89
#